data_AF-A0A495J967-F1
#
_entry.id   AF-A0A495J967-F1
#
_cell.length_a   1.000
_cell.length_b   1.000
_cell.length_c   1.000
_cell.angle_alpha   90.00
_cell.angle_beta   90.00
_cell.angle_gamma   90.00
#
_symmetry.space_group_name_H-M   'P 1'
#
loop_
_entity.id
_entity.type
_entity.pdbx_description
1 polymer ?
#
loop_
_entity_poly.entity_id
_entity_poly.type
_entity_poly.pdbx_seq_one_letter_code
_entity_poly.pdbx_strand_id
1 'polypeptide(L)'
;MQNHILFIDTETTGLPIDWTQPYSNNANWPYAVQVSWIIYTRDGAELKREDHYISDNDFEISPQALKIHGITRDFLTQNGQPRKFVMDLLYADLKHYQPMVVGHYMELDYNITGADFYRLGMDNPIASLPMYCTMLGSSQYTRNPQATYLRLGQLYSTLFNKPLHHQHNAMVDAEATAACFFEILRNGGITDGAIEKQRADRERRRHQPALKSGCGLSGLLLFAFTLLIAYWL
;
A
#
# COMPACT_ATOMS: atom_id res chain seq x y z
N MET A 1 0.06 2.76 20.74
CA MET A 1 -0.35 1.86 19.64
C MET A 1 -1.80 1.44 19.82
N GLN A 2 -2.56 1.32 18.72
CA GLN A 2 -3.93 0.79 18.74
C GLN A 2 -3.97 -0.68 19.17
N ASN A 3 -5.13 -1.16 19.62
CA ASN A 3 -5.33 -2.56 20.02
C ASN A 3 -5.36 -3.52 18.82
N HIS A 4 -5.79 -3.03 17.66
CA HIS A 4 -5.84 -3.78 16.42
C HIS A 4 -4.94 -3.14 15.36
N ILE A 5 -4.35 -3.99 14.53
CA ILE A 5 -3.49 -3.61 13.42
C ILE A 5 -4.02 -4.33 12.19
N LEU A 6 -4.32 -3.59 11.13
CA LEU A 6 -4.77 -4.12 9.86
C LEU A 6 -3.66 -3.93 8.85
N PHE A 7 -3.14 -5.03 8.30
CA PHE A 7 -2.18 -5.02 7.22
C PHE A 7 -2.93 -5.15 5.91
N ILE A 8 -2.70 -4.23 4.97
CA ILE A 8 -3.39 -4.19 3.69
C ILE A 8 -2.37 -4.10 2.57
N ASP A 9 -2.70 -4.76 1.46
CA ASP A 9 -2.00 -4.62 0.19
C ASP A 9 -3.01 -4.72 -0.96
N THR A 10 -2.66 -4.19 -2.12
CA THR A 10 -3.53 -4.14 -3.30
C THR A 10 -2.74 -4.44 -4.57
N GLU A 11 -3.28 -5.33 -5.41
CA GLU A 11 -2.85 -5.41 -6.81
C GLU A 11 -3.76 -4.54 -7.67
N THR A 12 -3.18 -3.84 -8.65
CA THR A 12 -3.86 -2.81 -9.41
C THR A 12 -3.75 -3.02 -10.91
N THR A 13 -4.64 -2.39 -11.67
CA THR A 13 -4.57 -2.43 -13.15
C THR A 13 -3.36 -1.70 -13.75
N GLY A 14 -2.61 -0.95 -12.93
CA GLY A 14 -1.47 -0.13 -13.35
C GLY A 14 -1.00 0.80 -12.23
N LEU A 15 -0.28 1.87 -12.60
CA LEU A 15 0.14 2.93 -11.69
C LEU A 15 -0.71 4.19 -11.91
N PRO A 16 -0.84 5.07 -10.91
CA PRO A 16 -1.49 6.37 -11.11
C PRO A 16 -0.77 7.19 -12.17
N ILE A 17 -1.53 8.00 -12.90
CA ILE A 17 -0.98 8.93 -13.90
C ILE A 17 -0.13 10.01 -13.21
N ASP A 18 -0.66 10.56 -12.12
CA ASP A 18 -0.05 11.62 -11.32
C ASP A 18 -0.31 11.37 -9.82
N TRP A 19 0.76 11.17 -9.07
CA TRP A 19 0.72 10.92 -7.62
C TRP A 19 0.22 12.12 -6.80
N THR A 20 0.18 13.32 -7.36
CA THR A 20 -0.27 14.53 -6.67
C THR A 20 -1.78 14.70 -6.67
N GLN A 21 -2.51 13.91 -7.47
CA GLN A 21 -3.96 13.99 -7.58
C GLN A 21 -4.64 13.33 -6.37
N PRO A 22 -5.74 13.90 -5.86
CA PRO A 22 -6.53 13.23 -4.82
C PRO A 22 -7.13 11.92 -5.35
N TYR A 23 -7.36 10.94 -4.48
CA TYR A 23 -8.01 9.68 -4.86
C TYR A 23 -9.42 9.86 -5.47
N SER A 24 -10.07 11.00 -5.23
CA SER A 24 -11.35 11.35 -5.86
C SER A 24 -11.25 11.70 -7.35
N ASN A 25 -10.04 11.91 -7.88
CA ASN A 25 -9.81 12.02 -9.32
C ASN A 25 -9.83 10.62 -9.95
N ASN A 26 -11.02 10.14 -10.26
CA ASN A 26 -11.26 8.78 -10.75
C ASN A 26 -10.42 8.40 -11.98
N ALA A 27 -10.16 9.35 -12.89
CA ALA A 27 -9.40 9.10 -14.11
C ALA A 27 -7.89 8.97 -13.87
N ASN A 28 -7.39 9.42 -12.71
CA ASN A 28 -5.97 9.37 -12.37
C ASN A 28 -5.53 8.02 -11.80
N TRP A 29 -6.37 7.45 -10.93
CA TRP A 29 -6.02 6.29 -10.12
C TRP A 29 -6.47 4.99 -10.79
N PRO A 30 -5.65 3.94 -10.80
CA PRO A 30 -6.05 2.65 -11.35
C PRO A 30 -7.12 1.98 -10.48
N TYR A 31 -7.60 0.83 -10.93
CA TYR A 31 -8.57 0.02 -10.20
C TYR A 31 -7.83 -1.08 -9.44
N ALA A 32 -8.29 -1.43 -8.24
CA ALA A 32 -7.83 -2.66 -7.60
C ALA A 32 -8.37 -3.87 -8.37
N VAL A 33 -7.52 -4.88 -8.52
CA VAL A 33 -7.88 -6.21 -9.05
C VAL A 33 -7.78 -7.28 -7.96
N GLN A 34 -7.00 -7.04 -6.92
CA GLN A 34 -6.97 -7.82 -5.67
C GLN A 34 -6.90 -6.84 -4.50
N VAL A 35 -7.66 -7.11 -3.44
CA VAL A 35 -7.59 -6.39 -2.17
C VAL A 35 -7.51 -7.44 -1.07
N SER A 36 -6.44 -7.40 -0.30
CA SER A 36 -6.20 -8.39 0.76
C SER A 36 -5.86 -7.66 2.04
N TRP A 37 -6.42 -8.13 3.15
CA TRP A 37 -6.08 -7.60 4.46
C TRP A 37 -6.10 -8.65 5.56
N ILE A 38 -5.30 -8.39 6.58
CA ILE A 38 -5.18 -9.25 7.76
C ILE A 38 -5.21 -8.39 9.00
N ILE A 39 -6.01 -8.79 9.97
CA ILE A 39 -6.23 -8.09 11.23
C ILE A 39 -5.55 -8.88 12.32
N TYR A 40 -4.64 -8.22 13.03
CA TYR A 40 -3.97 -8.76 14.19
C TYR A 40 -4.34 -7.96 15.43
N THR A 41 -4.28 -8.62 16.58
CA THR A 41 -4.12 -7.95 17.86
C THR A 41 -2.73 -7.30 17.95
N ARG A 42 -2.57 -6.37 18.88
CA ARG A 42 -1.28 -5.71 19.15
C ARG A 42 -0.16 -6.69 19.55
N ASP A 43 -0.49 -7.81 20.18
CA ASP A 43 0.45 -8.87 20.57
C ASP A 43 0.78 -9.86 19.44
N GLY A 44 0.19 -9.67 18.25
CA GLY A 44 0.53 -10.45 17.06
C GLY A 44 -0.33 -11.71 16.85
N ALA A 45 -1.46 -11.83 17.54
CA ALA A 45 -2.43 -12.89 17.25
C ALA A 45 -3.31 -12.49 16.06
N GLU A 46 -3.40 -13.36 15.04
CA GLU A 46 -4.29 -13.14 13.91
C GLU A 46 -5.75 -13.30 14.34
N LEU A 47 -6.59 -12.32 14.02
CA LEU A 47 -8.02 -12.32 14.30
C LEU A 47 -8.83 -12.67 13.06
N LYS A 48 -8.41 -12.16 11.90
CA LYS A 48 -9.16 -12.26 10.65
C LYS A 48 -8.23 -12.07 9.45
N ARG A 49 -8.51 -12.77 8.36
CA ARG A 49 -7.92 -12.52 7.03
C ARG A 49 -9.00 -12.52 5.97
N GLU A 50 -8.81 -11.71 4.96
CA GLU A 50 -9.71 -11.55 3.82
C GLU A 50 -8.85 -11.38 2.56
N ASP A 51 -9.15 -12.15 1.51
CA ASP A 51 -8.42 -12.17 0.25
C ASP A 51 -9.42 -12.18 -0.91
N HIS A 52 -9.52 -11.06 -1.62
CA HIS A 52 -10.58 -10.88 -2.60
C HIS A 52 -10.06 -10.35 -3.92
N TYR A 53 -10.53 -10.96 -5.00
CA TYR A 53 -10.31 -10.48 -6.37
C TYR A 53 -11.54 -9.71 -6.85
N ILE A 54 -11.35 -8.66 -7.66
CA ILE A 54 -12.45 -7.82 -8.17
C ILE A 54 -12.77 -8.19 -9.62
N SER A 55 -14.02 -8.58 -9.89
CA SER A 55 -14.46 -9.09 -11.19
C SER A 55 -15.10 -8.04 -12.11
N ASP A 56 -15.32 -6.80 -11.63
CA ASP A 56 -15.98 -5.75 -12.41
C ASP A 56 -15.29 -5.54 -13.78
N ASN A 57 -16.08 -5.34 -14.82
CA ASN A 57 -15.61 -5.24 -16.20
C ASN A 57 -15.55 -3.79 -16.71
N ASP A 58 -15.28 -2.84 -15.80
CA ASP A 58 -15.24 -1.39 -16.04
C ASP A 58 -13.80 -0.84 -16.16
N PHE A 59 -12.81 -1.72 -16.29
CA PHE A 59 -11.39 -1.37 -16.39
C PHE A 59 -10.60 -2.28 -17.34
N GLU A 60 -9.43 -1.82 -17.75
CA GLU A 60 -8.45 -2.63 -18.48
C GLU A 60 -7.19 -2.80 -17.64
N ILE A 61 -6.63 -4.02 -17.63
CA ILE A 61 -5.37 -4.34 -16.95
C ILE A 61 -4.23 -4.03 -17.93
N SER A 62 -3.32 -3.14 -17.54
CA SER A 62 -2.16 -2.82 -18.37
C SER A 62 -1.25 -4.05 -18.55
N PRO A 63 -0.56 -4.19 -19.71
CA PRO A 63 0.38 -5.28 -19.92
C PRO A 63 1.49 -5.33 -18.85
N GLN A 64 1.89 -4.18 -18.32
CA GLN A 64 2.90 -4.07 -17.26
C GLN A 64 2.38 -4.64 -15.94
N ALA A 65 1.15 -4.28 -15.53
CA ALA A 65 0.53 -4.83 -14.33
C ALA A 65 0.35 -6.35 -14.46
N LEU A 66 -0.20 -6.81 -15.60
CA LEU A 66 -0.35 -8.23 -15.88
C LEU A 66 0.98 -9.00 -15.79
N LYS A 67 2.08 -8.43 -16.28
CA LYS A 67 3.41 -9.05 -16.17
C LYS A 67 3.90 -9.15 -14.73
N ILE A 68 3.51 -8.22 -13.87
CA ILE A 68 3.91 -8.14 -12.47
C ILE A 68 3.14 -9.15 -11.62
N HIS A 69 1.80 -9.10 -11.63
CA HIS A 69 0.95 -9.89 -10.72
C HIS A 69 0.32 -11.14 -11.38
N GLY A 70 0.31 -11.24 -12.72
CA GLY A 70 -0.19 -12.42 -13.45
C GLY A 70 -1.71 -12.62 -13.44
N ILE A 71 -2.47 -11.68 -12.87
CA ILE A 71 -3.93 -11.77 -12.73
C ILE A 71 -4.59 -11.38 -14.04
N THR A 72 -5.24 -12.36 -14.70
CA THR A 72 -5.90 -12.18 -16.00
C THR A 72 -7.38 -11.82 -15.83
N ARG A 73 -7.98 -11.25 -16.88
CA ARG A 73 -9.43 -11.02 -16.94
C ARG A 73 -10.24 -12.32 -16.78
N ASP A 74 -9.78 -13.42 -17.38
CA ASP A 74 -10.43 -14.72 -17.25
C ASP A 74 -10.38 -15.24 -15.82
N PHE A 75 -9.25 -15.04 -15.12
CA PHE A 75 -9.11 -15.38 -13.72
C PHE A 75 -10.07 -14.55 -12.85
N LEU A 76 -10.13 -13.23 -13.04
CA LEU A 76 -11.04 -12.36 -12.30
C LEU A 76 -12.51 -12.71 -12.54
N THR A 77 -12.87 -13.14 -13.75
CA THR A 77 -14.23 -13.55 -14.08
C THR A 77 -14.64 -14.82 -13.33
N GLN A 78 -13.70 -15.73 -13.10
CA GLN A 78 -13.96 -17.02 -12.44
C GLN A 78 -13.84 -16.96 -10.91
N ASN A 79 -12.94 -16.13 -10.40
CA ASN A 79 -12.55 -16.12 -8.98
C ASN A 79 -12.85 -14.80 -8.26
N GLY A 80 -13.24 -13.77 -9.01
CA GLY A 80 -13.51 -12.44 -8.46
C GLY A 80 -14.94 -12.26 -7.99
N GLN A 81 -15.13 -11.15 -7.28
CA GLN A 81 -16.37 -10.71 -6.69
C GLN A 81 -16.65 -9.24 -7.08
N PRO A 82 -17.89 -8.77 -6.97
CA PRO A 82 -18.19 -7.37 -7.21
C PRO A 82 -17.41 -6.45 -6.26
N ARG A 83 -16.80 -5.39 -6.79
CA ARG A 83 -16.04 -4.38 -6.03
C ARG A 83 -16.81 -3.91 -4.81
N LYS A 84 -18.12 -3.62 -4.97
CA LYS A 84 -18.99 -3.18 -3.88
C LYS A 84 -18.99 -4.15 -2.70
N PHE A 85 -19.05 -5.45 -2.96
CA PHE A 85 -19.03 -6.47 -1.92
C PHE A 85 -17.70 -6.46 -1.14
N VAL A 86 -16.58 -6.46 -1.86
CA VAL A 86 -15.23 -6.43 -1.26
C VAL A 86 -15.03 -5.17 -0.42
N MET A 87 -15.42 -4.01 -0.96
CA MET A 87 -15.28 -2.73 -0.26
C MET A 87 -16.24 -2.61 0.94
N ASP A 88 -17.42 -3.23 0.91
CA ASP A 88 -18.32 -3.32 2.07
C ASP A 88 -17.70 -4.14 3.20
N LEU A 89 -17.03 -5.25 2.89
CA LEU A 89 -16.31 -6.06 3.88
C LEU A 89 -15.17 -5.27 4.52
N LEU A 90 -14.33 -4.64 3.70
CA LEU A 90 -13.23 -3.81 4.19
C LEU A 90 -13.75 -2.65 5.03
N TYR A 91 -14.83 -1.99 4.59
CA TYR A 91 -15.48 -0.91 5.35
C TYR A 91 -15.94 -1.38 6.72
N ALA A 92 -16.66 -2.51 6.77
CA ALA A 92 -17.18 -3.08 8.00
C ALA A 92 -16.05 -3.39 8.99
N ASP A 93 -14.97 -4.02 8.52
CA ASP A 93 -13.81 -4.33 9.35
C ASP A 93 -13.10 -3.07 9.86
N LEU A 94 -12.86 -2.07 9.00
CA LEU A 94 -12.25 -0.81 9.41
C LEU A 94 -13.08 -0.09 10.48
N LYS A 95 -14.41 -0.08 10.35
CA LYS A 95 -15.31 0.54 11.34
C LYS A 95 -15.40 -0.27 12.63
N HIS A 96 -15.39 -1.60 12.54
CA HIS A 96 -15.50 -2.49 13.70
C HIS A 96 -14.23 -2.47 14.56
N TYR A 97 -13.07 -2.70 13.95
CA TYR A 97 -11.81 -2.87 14.68
C TYR A 97 -11.13 -1.55 15.03
N GLN A 98 -11.44 -0.46 14.30
CA GLN A 98 -10.75 0.84 14.40
C GLN A 98 -9.21 0.69 14.42
N PRO A 99 -8.61 -0.04 13.46
CA PRO A 99 -7.22 -0.44 13.54
C PRO A 99 -6.26 0.70 13.19
N MET A 100 -4.98 0.51 13.53
CA MET A 100 -3.92 1.15 12.75
C MET A 100 -3.76 0.40 11.42
N VAL A 101 -3.82 1.11 10.30
CA VAL A 101 -3.69 0.52 8.97
C VAL A 101 -2.23 0.57 8.52
N VAL A 102 -1.70 -0.57 8.09
CA VAL A 102 -0.27 -0.75 7.80
C VAL A 102 -0.09 -1.33 6.41
N GLY A 103 0.84 -0.77 5.64
CA GLY A 103 1.25 -1.26 4.32
C GLY A 103 2.74 -1.11 4.12
N HIS A 104 3.32 -1.80 3.13
CA HIS A 104 4.72 -1.59 2.78
C HIS A 104 4.91 -0.33 1.94
N TYR A 105 4.00 -0.01 1.02
CA TYR A 105 3.93 1.32 0.40
C TYR A 105 2.54 1.94 0.58
N MET A 106 2.18 2.17 1.85
CA MET A 106 0.84 2.55 2.30
C MET A 106 0.18 3.73 1.55
N GLU A 107 0.96 4.61 0.91
CA GLU A 107 0.41 5.69 0.10
C GLU A 107 -0.33 5.18 -1.15
N LEU A 108 0.17 4.12 -1.78
CA LEU A 108 -0.52 3.47 -2.89
C LEU A 108 -1.84 2.87 -2.41
N ASP A 109 -1.79 1.96 -1.43
CA ASP A 109 -2.97 1.25 -0.93
C ASP A 109 -4.05 2.20 -0.42
N TYR A 110 -3.66 3.27 0.29
CA TYR A 110 -4.58 4.31 0.75
C TYR A 110 -5.32 4.99 -0.40
N ASN A 111 -4.64 5.33 -1.48
CA ASN A 111 -5.26 6.03 -2.60
C ASN A 111 -6.06 5.08 -3.50
N ILE A 112 -5.61 3.84 -3.69
CA ILE A 112 -6.35 2.82 -4.46
C ILE A 112 -7.66 2.47 -3.77
N THR A 113 -7.62 2.10 -2.50
CA THR A 113 -8.83 1.82 -1.73
C THR A 113 -9.70 3.08 -1.59
N GLY A 114 -9.10 4.25 -1.44
CA GLY A 114 -9.80 5.53 -1.43
C GLY A 114 -10.54 5.82 -2.75
N ALA A 115 -9.93 5.51 -3.89
CA ALA A 115 -10.54 5.66 -5.21
C ALA A 115 -11.70 4.68 -5.38
N ASP A 116 -11.56 3.43 -4.94
CA ASP A 116 -12.65 2.44 -4.99
C ASP A 116 -13.81 2.79 -4.05
N PHE A 117 -13.55 3.29 -2.84
CA PHE A 117 -14.61 3.85 -1.99
C PHE A 117 -15.31 5.03 -2.67
N TYR A 118 -14.55 5.94 -3.28
CA TYR A 118 -15.10 7.11 -3.97
C TYR A 118 -15.99 6.71 -5.17
N ARG A 119 -15.54 5.75 -6.00
CA ARG A 119 -16.32 5.18 -7.12
C ARG A 119 -17.67 4.63 -6.68
N LEU A 120 -17.73 4.07 -5.48
CA LEU A 120 -18.93 3.50 -4.88
C LEU A 120 -19.77 4.52 -4.09
N GLY A 121 -19.35 5.79 -4.02
CA GLY A 121 -20.03 6.83 -3.24
C GLY A 121 -19.93 6.62 -1.73
N MET A 122 -18.91 5.90 -1.25
CA MET A 122 -18.68 5.59 0.16
C MET A 122 -17.64 6.53 0.79
N ASP A 123 -17.75 6.81 2.09
CA ASP A 123 -16.66 7.45 2.83
C ASP A 123 -15.46 6.49 2.94
N ASN A 124 -14.24 7.03 2.90
CA ASN A 124 -13.02 6.26 3.14
C ASN A 124 -12.68 6.28 4.64
N PRO A 125 -12.88 5.18 5.41
CA PRO A 125 -12.63 5.19 6.84
C PRO A 125 -11.14 5.35 7.18
N ILE A 126 -10.24 4.88 6.30
CA ILE A 126 -8.79 4.94 6.48
C ILE A 126 -8.31 6.39 6.65
N ALA A 127 -8.99 7.36 6.03
CA ALA A 127 -8.65 8.77 6.15
C ALA A 127 -8.67 9.30 7.60
N SER A 128 -9.44 8.65 8.48
CA SER A 128 -9.57 8.98 9.91
C SER A 128 -8.79 8.05 10.84
N LEU A 129 -8.22 6.96 10.32
CA LEU A 129 -7.50 5.97 11.10
C LEU A 129 -5.99 6.25 11.14
N PRO A 130 -5.28 5.82 12.20
CA PRO A 130 -3.83 5.84 12.20
C PRO A 130 -3.28 4.99 11.05
N MET A 131 -2.21 5.46 10.41
CA MET A 131 -1.52 4.73 9.35
C MET A 131 -0.03 4.58 9.67
N TYR A 132 0.55 3.48 9.22
CA TYR A 132 1.99 3.26 9.29
C TYR A 132 2.51 2.64 7.99
N CYS A 133 3.60 3.18 7.46
CA CYS A 133 4.25 2.66 6.27
C CYS A 133 5.55 1.95 6.69
N THR A 134 5.63 0.63 6.48
CA THR A 134 6.82 -0.13 6.87
C THR A 134 8.04 0.22 6.01
N MET A 135 7.88 0.56 4.73
CA MET A 135 8.99 1.06 3.88
C MET A 135 9.64 2.32 4.47
N LEU A 136 8.84 3.27 4.97
CA LEU A 136 9.37 4.47 5.63
C LEU A 136 9.96 4.14 7.01
N GLY A 137 9.28 3.25 7.76
CA GLY A 137 9.68 2.83 9.10
C GLY A 137 10.95 2.00 9.15
N SER A 138 11.32 1.36 8.03
CA SER A 138 12.46 0.48 7.92
C SER A 138 13.67 1.12 7.22
N SER A 139 13.71 2.44 7.06
CA SER A 139 14.79 3.13 6.33
C SER A 139 16.19 2.87 6.90
N GLN A 140 16.29 2.60 8.20
CA GLN A 140 17.53 2.22 8.89
C GLN A 140 18.15 0.89 8.39
N TYR A 141 17.37 0.04 7.73
CA TYR A 141 17.85 -1.22 7.14
C TYR A 141 18.43 -1.01 5.74
N THR A 142 18.26 0.18 5.14
CA THR A 142 18.79 0.49 3.82
C THR A 142 20.29 0.74 3.89
N ARG A 143 21.08 -0.18 3.33
CA ARG A 143 22.56 -0.09 3.30
C ARG A 143 23.12 0.54 2.02
N ASN A 144 22.32 0.55 0.94
CA ASN A 144 22.75 1.06 -0.35
C ASN A 144 22.61 2.60 -0.36
N PRO A 145 23.70 3.38 -0.55
CA PRO A 145 23.62 4.84 -0.62
C PRO A 145 22.76 5.37 -1.78
N GLN A 146 22.53 4.55 -2.82
CA GLN A 146 21.74 4.91 -3.99
C GLN A 146 20.23 4.64 -3.82
N ALA A 147 19.83 3.94 -2.75
CA ALA A 147 18.44 3.66 -2.45
C ALA A 147 18.06 4.32 -1.13
N THR A 148 16.90 4.96 -1.06
CA THR A 148 16.39 5.52 0.19
C THR A 148 15.58 4.49 0.98
N TYR A 149 14.91 3.57 0.28
CA TYR A 149 14.03 2.58 0.89
C TYR A 149 14.22 1.20 0.24
N LEU A 150 13.92 0.14 1.01
CA LEU A 150 13.90 -1.24 0.53
C LEU A 150 12.52 -1.58 -0.05
N ARG A 151 12.49 -2.42 -1.09
CA ARG A 151 11.26 -3.13 -1.52
C ARG A 151 10.88 -4.18 -0.48
N LEU A 152 9.62 -4.65 -0.50
CA LEU A 152 9.12 -5.59 0.50
C LEU A 152 9.96 -6.86 0.59
N GLY A 153 10.22 -7.50 -0.56
CA GLY A 153 11.08 -8.69 -0.61
C GLY A 153 12.51 -8.45 -0.11
N GLN A 154 13.05 -7.24 -0.29
CA GLN A 154 14.39 -6.87 0.23
C GLN A 154 14.37 -6.67 1.74
N LEU A 155 13.35 -5.99 2.28
CA LEU A 155 13.16 -5.85 3.72
C LEU A 155 12.98 -7.22 4.36
N TYR A 156 12.10 -8.05 3.81
CA TYR A 156 11.85 -9.40 4.27
C TYR A 156 13.14 -10.24 4.29
N SER A 157 13.91 -10.21 3.19
CA SER A 157 15.19 -10.92 3.11
C SER A 157 16.20 -10.42 4.13
N THR A 158 16.22 -9.11 4.39
CA THR A 158 17.13 -8.50 5.38
C THR A 158 16.78 -8.94 6.81
N LEU A 159 15.49 -9.07 7.12
CA LEU A 159 15.00 -9.42 8.46
C LEU A 159 15.05 -10.92 8.75
N PHE A 160 14.75 -11.75 7.76
CA PHE A 160 14.58 -13.21 7.95
C PHE A 160 15.67 -14.06 7.31
N ASN A 161 16.64 -13.45 6.62
CA ASN A 161 17.73 -14.13 5.92
C ASN A 161 17.23 -15.21 4.93
N LYS A 162 16.10 -14.96 4.27
CA LYS A 162 15.49 -15.82 3.25
C LYS A 162 14.67 -14.98 2.25
N PRO A 163 14.57 -15.38 0.98
CA PRO A 163 13.79 -14.63 -0.01
C PRO A 163 12.29 -14.67 0.29
N LEU A 164 11.57 -13.63 -0.14
CA LEU A 164 10.11 -13.63 -0.23
C LEU A 164 9.69 -14.23 -1.57
N HIS A 165 8.92 -15.31 -1.53
CA HIS A 165 8.37 -15.98 -2.70
C HIS A 165 6.95 -15.47 -2.97
N HIS A 166 6.49 -15.59 -4.23
CA HIS A 166 5.14 -15.22 -4.64
C HIS A 166 4.77 -13.75 -4.37
N GLN A 167 5.74 -12.85 -4.50
CA GLN A 167 5.53 -11.41 -4.54
C GLN A 167 4.54 -11.04 -5.65
N HIS A 168 3.87 -9.90 -5.49
CA HIS A 168 2.81 -9.43 -6.38
C HIS A 168 1.53 -10.28 -6.29
N ASN A 169 1.26 -10.71 -5.07
CA ASN A 169 -0.01 -11.24 -4.62
C ASN A 169 -0.32 -10.51 -3.31
N ALA A 170 -1.41 -9.75 -3.29
CA ALA A 170 -1.69 -8.85 -2.17
C ALA A 170 -1.80 -9.58 -0.82
N MET A 171 -2.28 -10.82 -0.76
CA MET A 171 -2.30 -11.58 0.50
C MET A 171 -0.89 -11.94 0.97
N VAL A 172 -0.03 -12.43 0.07
CA VAL A 172 1.37 -12.74 0.38
C VAL A 172 2.12 -11.48 0.84
N ASP A 173 1.89 -10.35 0.17
CA ASP A 173 2.56 -9.10 0.48
C ASP A 173 2.01 -8.46 1.79
N ALA A 174 0.72 -8.62 2.10
CA ALA A 174 0.16 -8.26 3.40
C ALA A 174 0.74 -9.12 4.54
N GLU A 175 0.86 -10.45 4.36
CA GLU A 175 1.50 -11.35 5.32
C GLU A 175 2.98 -11.00 5.55
N ALA A 176 3.73 -10.75 4.48
CA ALA A 176 5.12 -10.35 4.57
C ALA A 176 5.29 -8.98 5.24
N THR A 177 4.38 -8.04 4.97
CA THR A 177 4.33 -6.75 5.65
C THR A 177 4.07 -6.91 7.15
N ALA A 178 3.11 -7.77 7.54
CA ALA A 178 2.84 -8.09 8.93
C ALA A 178 4.06 -8.70 9.63
N ALA A 179 4.70 -9.70 9.00
CA ALA A 179 5.91 -10.33 9.51
C ALA A 179 7.04 -9.30 9.71
N CYS A 180 7.30 -8.44 8.72
CA CYS A 180 8.32 -7.39 8.83
C CYS A 180 7.98 -6.40 9.95
N PHE A 181 6.72 -5.96 10.05
CA PHE A 181 6.28 -5.04 11.08
C PHE A 181 6.52 -5.61 12.49
N PHE A 182 6.05 -6.83 12.76
CA PHE A 182 6.21 -7.46 14.07
C PHE A 182 7.67 -7.77 14.42
N GLU A 183 8.49 -8.12 13.42
CA GLU A 183 9.93 -8.30 13.61
C GLU A 183 10.63 -6.99 14.01
N ILE A 184 10.36 -5.90 13.29
CA ILE A 184 10.95 -4.59 13.62
C ILE A 184 10.42 -4.08 14.97
N LEU A 185 9.14 -4.30 15.27
CA LEU A 185 8.54 -3.99 16.56
C LEU A 185 9.23 -4.75 17.70
N ARG A 186 9.44 -6.06 17.56
CA ARG A 186 10.13 -6.91 18.54
C ARG A 186 11.56 -6.45 18.78
N ASN A 187 12.23 -5.97 17.73
CA ASN A 187 13.59 -5.45 17.80
C ASN A 187 13.66 -3.98 18.28
N GLY A 188 12.53 -3.37 18.66
CA GLY A 188 12.45 -2.00 19.18
C GLY A 188 12.53 -0.89 18.12
N GLY A 189 12.51 -1.25 16.83
CA GLY A 189 12.57 -0.28 15.73
C GLY A 189 11.26 0.45 15.46
N ILE A 190 10.12 -0.13 15.86
CA ILE A 190 8.80 0.54 15.84
C ILE A 190 8.43 0.93 17.25
N THR A 191 8.36 2.24 17.52
CA THR A 191 7.94 2.81 18.80
C THR A 191 6.71 3.70 18.60
N ASP A 192 6.00 4.01 19.70
CA ASP A 192 4.88 4.97 19.64
C ASP A 192 5.33 6.33 19.06
N GLY A 193 6.56 6.77 19.38
CA GLY A 193 7.15 7.98 18.81
C GLY A 193 7.44 7.88 17.30
N ALA A 194 7.86 6.71 16.82
CA ALA A 194 8.08 6.47 15.39
C ALA A 194 6.76 6.50 14.59
N ILE A 195 5.70 5.93 15.17
CA ILE A 195 4.34 5.96 14.59
C ILE A 195 3.82 7.39 14.53
N GLU A 196 3.91 8.14 15.64
CA GLU A 196 3.45 9.53 15.69
C GLU A 196 4.24 10.44 14.76
N LYS A 197 5.55 10.20 14.61
CA LYS A 197 6.37 10.92 13.63
C LYS A 197 5.86 10.73 12.20
N GLN A 198 5.59 9.49 11.78
CA GLN A 198 5.04 9.23 10.43
C GLN A 198 3.68 9.91 10.23
N ARG A 199 2.82 9.88 11.26
CA ARG A 199 1.52 10.55 11.22
C ARG A 199 1.69 12.06 11.02
N ALA A 200 2.52 12.72 11.82
CA ALA A 200 2.80 14.15 11.70
C ALA A 200 3.42 14.51 10.34
N ASP A 201 4.34 13.69 9.81
CA ASP A 201 4.93 13.87 8.48
C ASP A 201 3.87 13.80 7.38
N ARG A 202 2.94 12.84 7.46
CA ARG A 202 1.83 12.71 6.52
C ARG A 202 0.88 13.92 6.59
N GLU A 203 0.51 14.35 7.79
CA GLU A 203 -0.35 15.52 7.99
C GLU A 203 0.30 16.79 7.42
N ARG A 204 1.60 16.98 7.63
CA ARG A 204 2.37 18.08 7.03
C ARG A 204 2.33 18.05 5.50
N ARG A 205 2.54 16.88 4.87
CA ARG A 205 2.48 16.74 3.41
C ARG A 205 1.09 17.10 2.85
N ARG A 206 0.00 16.74 3.54
CA ARG A 206 -1.37 17.09 3.10
C ARG A 206 -1.66 18.59 3.14
N HIS A 207 -1.02 19.34 4.03
CA HIS A 207 -1.24 20.78 4.20
C HIS A 207 -0.25 21.66 3.44
N GLN A 208 0.75 21.07 2.78
CA GLN A 208 1.61 21.83 1.88
C GLN A 208 0.82 22.13 0.59
N PRO A 209 0.57 23.41 0.26
CA PRO A 209 -0.03 23.74 -1.03
C PRO A 209 0.91 23.26 -2.13
N ALA A 210 0.35 22.62 -3.17
CA ALA A 210 1.10 22.30 -4.37
C ALA A 210 1.81 23.57 -4.83
N LEU A 211 3.14 23.59 -4.74
CA LEU A 211 3.95 24.71 -5.20
C LEU A 211 3.58 24.96 -6.65
N LYS A 212 2.89 26.08 -6.91
CA LYS A 212 2.69 26.59 -8.27
C LYS A 212 4.09 26.72 -8.86
N SER A 213 4.35 25.97 -9.93
CA SER A 213 5.56 26.07 -10.74
C SER A 213 5.67 27.49 -11.30
N GLY A 214 6.26 28.38 -10.51
CA GLY A 214 6.69 29.71 -10.88
C GLY A 214 8.14 29.66 -11.33
N CYS A 215 8.36 30.04 -12.58
CA CYS A 215 9.64 30.22 -13.24
C CYS A 215 10.72 30.83 -12.31
N GLY A 216 11.89 30.19 -12.22
CA GLY A 216 13.04 30.73 -11.50
C GLY A 216 14.13 29.69 -11.29
N LEU A 217 15.26 29.87 -11.99
CA LEU A 217 16.43 29.01 -11.97
C LEU A 217 16.83 28.51 -10.56
N SER A 218 16.87 27.19 -10.39
CA SER A 218 17.93 26.47 -9.67
C SER A 218 17.86 25.01 -10.10
N GLY A 219 18.37 24.75 -11.30
CA GLY A 219 18.61 23.41 -11.78
C GLY A 219 19.71 22.77 -10.95
N LEU A 220 19.32 21.82 -10.11
CA LEU A 220 20.13 20.75 -9.52
C LEU A 220 19.18 19.95 -8.61
N LEU A 221 18.46 18.96 -9.16
CA LEU A 221 17.90 17.76 -8.48
C LEU A 221 16.78 17.06 -9.30
N LEU A 222 16.86 17.04 -10.63
CA LEU A 222 15.88 16.32 -11.46
C LEU A 222 16.57 15.54 -12.58
N PHE A 223 17.34 14.51 -12.22
CA PHE A 223 17.72 13.44 -13.14
C PHE A 223 18.07 12.17 -12.36
N ALA A 224 17.06 11.42 -11.92
CA ALA A 224 17.17 10.00 -11.60
C ALA A 224 15.79 9.33 -11.55
N PHE A 225 14.92 9.62 -12.51
CA PHE A 225 13.63 8.92 -12.64
C PHE A 225 13.28 8.66 -14.10
N THR A 226 14.20 7.98 -14.79
CA THR A 226 13.91 7.14 -15.95
C THR A 226 15.09 6.19 -16.10
N LEU A 227 14.80 4.91 -16.40
CA LEU A 227 15.71 3.77 -16.49
C LEU A 227 15.98 3.04 -15.16
N LEU A 228 15.09 2.09 -14.82
CA LEU A 228 15.43 0.73 -14.37
C LEU A 228 14.15 -0.13 -14.17
N ILE A 229 13.36 -0.31 -15.24
CA ILE A 229 12.37 -1.40 -15.39
C ILE A 229 12.85 -2.45 -16.42
N ALA A 230 14.14 -2.44 -16.74
CA ALA A 230 14.74 -3.45 -17.60
C ALA A 230 16.09 -3.88 -17.03
N TYR A 231 16.10 -4.49 -15.86
CA TYR A 231 17.09 -5.50 -15.51
C TYR A 231 16.58 -6.27 -14.28
N TRP A 232 16.50 -7.58 -14.44
CA TRP A 232 16.00 -8.59 -13.49
C TRP A 232 14.49 -8.80 -13.44
N LEU A 233 14.02 -9.45 -14.51
CA LEU A 233 13.29 -10.73 -14.39
C LEU A 233 14.07 -11.71 -13.49
#